data_AF-A0A2J7RCX8-F1
#
_entry.id   AF-A0A2J7RCX8-F1
#
_cell.length_a   1.000
_cell.length_b   1.000
_cell.length_c   1.000
_cell.angle_alpha   90.00
_cell.angle_beta   90.00
_cell.angle_gamma   90.00
#
_symmetry.space_group_name_H-M   'P 1'
#
loop_
_entity.id
_entity.type
_entity.pdbx_description
1 polymer ?
#
loop_
_entity_poly.entity_id
_entity_poly.type
_entity_poly.pdbx_seq_one_letter_code
_entity_poly.pdbx_strand_id
1 'polypeptide(L)' 'MKVYLGKDRTCADQDVIATHARVRDLCRRIDGVGHKLYTDNFFSSPDLFEELMTEDITFCWTVRPNRKGLPDDFR' A
#
# COMPACT_ATOMS: atom_id res chain seq x y z
N MET A 1 -3.29 -16.24 -2.13
CA MET A 1 -4.36 -15.24 -2.35
C MET A 1 -5.32 -15.35 -1.17
N LYS A 2 -5.65 -14.25 -0.49
CA LYS A 2 -6.59 -14.19 0.64
C LYS A 2 -7.77 -13.31 0.25
N VAL A 3 -8.98 -13.79 0.54
CA VAL A 3 -10.25 -13.13 0.21
C VAL A 3 -10.58 -12.08 1.29
N TYR A 4 -11.12 -10.93 0.87
CA TYR A 4 -11.59 -9.91 1.81
C TYR A 4 -12.93 -10.34 2.41
N LEU A 5 -12.97 -10.50 3.74
CA LEU A 5 -14.14 -10.98 4.48
C LEU A 5 -14.87 -9.87 5.25
N GLY A 6 -14.48 -8.60 5.07
CA GLY A 6 -15.04 -7.48 5.83
C GLY A 6 -14.37 -7.32 7.19
N LYS A 7 -14.95 -7.91 8.24
CA LYS A 7 -14.52 -7.77 9.64
C LYS A 7 -13.65 -8.95 10.07
N ASP A 8 -12.47 -9.08 9.46
CA ASP A 8 -11.48 -10.06 9.86
C ASP A 8 -10.76 -9.57 11.13
N ARG A 9 -10.90 -10.29 12.26
CA ARG A 9 -10.38 -9.88 13.58
C ARG A 9 -8.87 -10.01 13.69
N THR A 10 -8.23 -10.72 12.76
CA THR A 10 -6.78 -11.00 12.79
C THR A 10 -5.91 -9.77 12.56
N CYS A 11 -6.45 -8.70 11.96
CA CYS A 11 -5.71 -7.48 11.67
C CYS A 11 -6.01 -6.35 12.68
N ALA A 12 -6.84 -6.59 13.70
CA ALA A 12 -7.31 -5.56 14.61
C ALA A 12 -6.29 -5.14 15.68
N ASP A 13 -5.26 -5.96 15.92
CA ASP A 13 -4.23 -5.73 16.95
C ASP A 13 -3.00 -4.96 16.44
N GLN A 14 -2.91 -4.74 15.13
CA GLN A 14 -1.84 -3.95 14.52
C GLN A 14 -2.46 -2.61 14.11
N ASP A 15 -1.87 -1.48 14.51
CA ASP A 15 -2.25 -0.11 14.09
C ASP A 15 -2.07 0.14 12.56
N VAL A 16 -2.02 -0.94 11.77
CA VAL A 16 -1.79 -0.96 10.34
C VAL A 16 -3.13 -1.07 9.61
N ILE A 17 -3.36 -0.16 8.67
CA ILE A 17 -4.56 -0.14 7.84
C ILE A 17 -4.69 -1.47 7.06
N ALA A 18 -5.91 -2.03 6.99
CA ALA A 18 -6.14 -3.33 6.36
C ALA A 18 -5.63 -3.44 4.90
N THR A 19 -5.68 -2.34 4.13
CA THR A 19 -5.17 -2.30 2.75
C THR A 19 -3.65 -2.39 2.70
N HIS A 20 -2.95 -1.71 3.61
CA HIS A 20 -1.51 -1.76 3.74
C HIS A 20 -1.00 -3.18 4.00
N ALA A 21 -1.58 -3.84 5.02
CA ALA A 21 -1.25 -5.23 5.34
C ALA A 21 -1.53 -6.17 4.16
N ARG A 22 -2.58 -5.89 3.38
CA ARG A 22 -2.93 -6.69 2.20
C ARG A 22 -1.91 -6.58 1.08
N VAL A 23 -1.44 -5.36 0.78
CA VAL A 23 -0.42 -5.14 -0.25
C VAL A 23 0.87 -5.84 0.15
N ARG A 24 1.31 -5.67 1.39
CA ARG A 24 2.51 -6.32 1.91
C ARG A 24 2.44 -7.84 1.80
N ASP A 25 1.33 -8.45 2.26
CA ASP A 25 1.15 -9.90 2.17
C ASP A 25 1.19 -10.43 0.73
N LEU A 26 0.73 -9.63 -0.25
CA LEU A 26 0.81 -9.98 -1.66
C LEU A 26 2.22 -9.83 -2.22
N CYS A 27 2.98 -8.85 -1.74
CA CYS A 27 4.32 -8.52 -2.22
C CYS A 27 5.41 -9.45 -1.69
N ARG A 28 5.21 -10.13 -0.56
CA ARG A 28 6.19 -11.07 0.06
C ARG A 28 6.96 -12.02 -0.86
N ARG A 29 6.41 -12.36 -2.02
CA ARG A 29 7.05 -13.27 -2.99
C ARG A 29 7.98 -12.58 -3.99
N ILE A 30 7.94 -11.26 -4.05
CA ILE A 30 8.66 -10.40 -4.98
C ILE A 30 9.64 -9.45 -4.28
N ASP A 31 9.77 -9.55 -2.95
CA ASP A 31 10.72 -8.80 -2.14
C ASP A 31 12.16 -9.07 -2.61
N GLY A 32 12.95 -8.02 -2.79
CA GLY A 32 14.37 -8.11 -3.19
C GLY A 32 14.60 -8.41 -4.68
N VAL A 33 13.56 -8.39 -5.52
CA VAL A 33 13.66 -8.73 -6.95
C VAL A 33 13.78 -7.49 -7.85
N GLY A 34 13.45 -6.29 -7.35
CA GLY A 34 13.47 -5.06 -8.15
C GLY A 34 12.21 -4.84 -8.99
N HIS A 35 11.07 -5.43 -8.59
CA HIS A 35 9.82 -5.30 -9.32
C HIS A 35 9.16 -3.92 -9.16
N LYS A 36 8.36 -3.53 -10.17
CA LYS A 36 7.56 -2.29 -10.15
C LYS A 36 6.10 -2.62 -9.89
N LEU A 37 5.58 -2.17 -8.77
CA LEU A 37 4.20 -2.37 -8.34
C LEU A 37 3.34 -1.16 -8.75
N TYR A 38 2.28 -1.44 -9.51
CA TYR A 38 1.28 -0.43 -9.91
C TYR A 38 -0.04 -0.69 -9.19
N THR A 39 -0.60 0.32 -8.53
CA THR A 39 -1.82 0.18 -7.73
C THR A 39 -2.83 1.31 -7.95
N ASP A 40 -4.09 1.02 -7.63
CA ASP A 40 -5.13 2.03 -7.50
C ASP A 40 -4.97 2.82 -6.18
N ASN A 41 -5.55 4.02 -6.14
CA ASN A 41 -5.52 4.94 -5.01
C ASN A 41 -5.93 4.31 -3.67
N PHE A 42 -6.83 3.33 -3.69
CA PHE A 42 -7.35 2.66 -2.50
C PHE A 42 -6.27 1.87 -1.74
N PHE A 43 -5.25 1.39 -2.44
CA PHE A 43 -4.16 0.59 -1.89
C PHE A 43 -2.88 1.39 -1.68
N SER A 44 -2.93 2.72 -1.78
CA SER A 44 -1.76 3.59 -1.71
C SER A 44 -1.65 4.32 -0.37
N SER A 45 -0.45 4.39 0.18
CA SER A 45 -0.07 5.33 1.24
C SER A 45 1.41 5.72 1.11
N PRO A 46 1.78 6.94 1.55
CA PRO A 46 3.19 7.33 1.64
C PRO A 46 4.01 6.34 2.48
N ASP A 47 3.49 5.94 3.64
CA ASP A 47 4.18 4.99 4.54
C ASP A 47 4.42 3.64 3.86
N LEU A 48 3.46 3.16 3.06
CA LEU A 48 3.61 1.90 2.30
C LEU A 48 4.71 2.02 1.24
N PHE A 49 4.84 3.20 0.63
CA PHE A 49 5.88 3.44 -0.37
C PHE A 49 7.27 3.37 0.25
N GLU A 50 7.46 3.99 1.41
CA GLU A 50 8.72 3.95 2.14
C GLU A 50 9.10 2.51 2.52
N GLU A 51 8.16 1.73 3.05
CA GLU A 51 8.39 0.32 3.40
C GLU A 51 8.76 -0.52 2.18
N LEU A 52 7.98 -0.45 1.09
CA LEU A 52 8.25 -1.22 -0.13
C LEU A 52 9.59 -0.85 -0.78
N MET A 53 10.02 0.40 -0.68
CA MET A 53 11.33 0.81 -1.18
C MET A 53 12.48 0.17 -0.41
N THR A 54 12.33 -0.10 0.89
CA THR A 54 13.33 -0.86 1.65
C THR A 54 13.38 -2.34 1.24
N GLU A 55 12.31 -2.84 0.63
CA GLU A 55 12.17 -4.22 0.14
C GLU A 55 12.55 -4.36 -1.35
N ASP A 56 13.19 -3.35 -1.96
CA ASP A 56 13.55 -3.29 -3.38
C ASP A 56 12.33 -3.44 -4.32
N ILE A 57 11.21 -2.81 -3.94
CA ILE A 57 9.99 -2.74 -4.75
C ILE A 57 9.67 -1.28 -5.03
N THR A 58 9.76 -0.90 -6.30
CA THR A 58 9.33 0.44 -6.73
C THR A 58 7.81 0.50 -6.85
N PHE A 59 7.20 1.60 -6.43
CA PHE A 59 5.75 1.74 -6.37
C PHE A 59 5.25 2.88 -7.27
N CYS A 60 4.12 2.69 -7.93
CA CYS A 60 3.40 3.71 -8.68
C CYS A 60 1.90 3.59 -8.39
N TRP A 61 1.24 4.72 -8.16
CA TRP A 61 -0.18 4.73 -7.82
C TRP A 61 -0.87 6.00 -8.31
N THR A 62 -2.20 5.94 -8.38
CA THR A 62 -3.02 7.14 -8.58
C THR A 62 -3.32 7.82 -7.26
N VAL A 63 -3.23 9.15 -7.18
CA VAL A 63 -3.56 9.90 -5.96
C VAL A 63 -4.99 10.43 -6.01
N ARG A 64 -5.67 10.52 -4.85
CA ARG A 64 -6.95 11.25 -4.75
C ARG A 64 -6.69 12.75 -4.64
N PRO A 65 -7.46 13.63 -5.31
CA PRO A 65 -7.27 15.08 -5.22
C PRO A 65 -7.35 15.62 -3.78
N ASN A 66 -8.16 15.00 -2.94
CA ASN A 66 -8.32 15.38 -1.54
C ASN A 66 -7.29 14.74 -0.57
N ARG A 67 -6.20 14.14 -1.09
CA ARG A 67 -5.14 13.57 -0.25
C ARG A 67 -4.45 14.68 0.55
N LYS A 68 -4.37 14.49 1.88
CA LYS A 68 -3.60 15.39 2.75
C LYS A 68 -2.12 15.37 2.32
N GLY A 69 -1.52 16.56 2.21
CA GLY A 69 -0.13 16.73 1.79
C GLY A 69 0.09 16.85 0.29
N LEU A 70 -0.97 16.74 -0.54
CA LEU A 70 -0.88 17.11 -1.95
C LEU A 70 -0.81 18.65 -2.05
N PRO A 71 0.16 19.23 -2.79
CA PRO A 71 0.24 20.68 -2.97
C PRO A 71 -1.01 21.21 -3.67
N ASP A 72 -1.43 22.43 -3.31
CA ASP A 72 -2.68 23.03 -3.81
C ASP A 72 -2.68 23.22 -5.33
N ASP A 73 -1.51 23.39 -5.95
CA ASP A 73 -1.37 23.48 -7.42
C ASP A 73 -1.81 22.18 -8.15
N PHE A 74 -1.85 21.05 -7.44
CA PHE A 74 -2.25 19.74 -7.98
C PHE A 74 -3.62 19.26 -7.49
N ARG A 75 -4.36 20.11 -6.77
CA ARG A 75 -5.67 19.78 -6.19
C ARG A 75 -6.83 19.96 -7.16
#